data_AF-M2VFU9-F1
#
_entry.id   AF-M2VFU9-F1
#
_cell.length_a   1.000
_cell.length_b   1.000
_cell.length_c   1.000
_cell.angle_alpha   90.00
_cell.angle_beta   90.00
_cell.angle_gamma   90.00
#
_symmetry.space_group_name_H-M   'P 1'
#
loop_
_entity.id
_entity.type
_entity.pdbx_description
1 polymer ?
#
loop_
_entity_poly.entity_id
_entity_poly.type
_entity_poly.pdbx_seq_one_letter_code
_entity_poly.pdbx_strand_id
1 'polypeptide(L)'
;MKAQMQKGFTLIELMIVVAIIGILAAVALPAYQDYTARAKISEAIVAASSPKSLVSEAFQSDSLAGITAAATEYNARAQAEKQSKVVNDIQIDTTNGVITVTLESATQAGLPTDAAGTTLTFTPNVQGAVPAAGASGAIDWACASDTNTTATARGLVVGAAGTLPAKYAPSECR
;
A
#
# COMPACT_ATOMS: atom_id res chain seq x y z
N MET A 1 -32.44 -4.37 -59.91
CA MET A 1 -31.79 -4.48 -58.59
C MET A 1 -32.80 -4.04 -57.54
N LYS A 2 -33.27 -4.93 -56.66
CA LYS A 2 -34.15 -4.54 -55.54
C LYS A 2 -33.28 -3.84 -54.49
N ALA A 3 -33.45 -2.54 -54.32
CA ALA A 3 -32.81 -1.81 -53.23
C ALA A 3 -33.38 -2.34 -51.91
N GLN A 4 -32.58 -3.07 -51.13
CA GLN A 4 -32.98 -3.51 -49.81
C GLN A 4 -32.98 -2.26 -48.91
N MET A 5 -34.16 -1.86 -48.45
CA MET A 5 -34.30 -0.70 -47.57
C MET A 5 -33.65 -1.02 -46.22
N GLN A 6 -32.51 -0.39 -45.92
CA GLN A 6 -31.85 -0.55 -44.62
C GLN A 6 -32.78 -0.02 -43.53
N LYS A 7 -33.21 -0.91 -42.62
CA LYS A 7 -33.90 -0.51 -41.40
C LYS A 7 -32.87 0.21 -40.51
N GLY A 8 -33.05 1.51 -40.33
CA GLY A 8 -32.23 2.31 -39.41
C GLY A 8 -32.53 1.97 -37.95
N PHE A 9 -31.56 2.26 -37.08
CA PHE A 9 -31.69 2.12 -35.63
C PHE A 9 -32.76 3.11 -35.11
N THR A 10 -33.64 2.66 -34.21
CA THR A 10 -34.64 3.56 -33.63
C THR A 10 -34.04 4.41 -32.51
N LEU A 11 -34.58 5.62 -32.33
CA LEU A 11 -34.18 6.52 -31.25
C LEU A 11 -34.42 5.88 -29.87
N ILE A 12 -35.47 5.04 -29.75
CA ILE A 12 -35.79 4.30 -28.54
C ILE A 12 -34.72 3.25 -28.24
N GLU A 13 -34.27 2.47 -29.23
CA GLU A 13 -33.19 1.50 -29.03
C GLU A 13 -31.91 2.19 -28.58
N LEU A 14 -31.58 3.35 -29.15
CA LEU A 14 -30.40 4.10 -28.77
C LEU A 14 -30.49 4.62 -27.33
N MET A 15 -31.66 5.13 -26.92
CA MET A 15 -31.89 5.59 -25.54
C MET A 15 -31.80 4.45 -24.52
N ILE A 16 -32.31 3.26 -24.82
CA ILE A 16 -32.21 2.10 -23.94
C ILE A 16 -30.75 1.67 -23.78
N VAL A 17 -29.97 1.64 -24.87
CA VAL A 17 -28.55 1.29 -24.81
C VAL A 17 -27.77 2.28 -23.95
N VAL A 18 -28.01 3.59 -24.12
CA VAL A 18 -27.36 4.63 -23.30
C VAL A 18 -27.75 4.48 -21.82
N ALA A 19 -29.01 4.17 -21.52
CA ALA A 19 -29.46 3.95 -20.15
C ALA A 19 -28.76 2.75 -19.49
N ILE A 20 -28.64 1.62 -20.20
CA ILE A 20 -27.94 0.42 -19.69
C ILE A 20 -26.45 0.72 -19.48
N ILE A 21 -25.79 1.38 -20.45
CA ILE A 21 -24.38 1.78 -20.31
C ILE A 21 -24.20 2.73 -19.13
N GLY A 22 -25.12 3.66 -18.90
CA GLY A 22 -25.09 4.57 -17.75
C GLY A 22 -25.11 3.83 -16.41
N ILE A 23 -25.98 2.83 -16.25
CA ILE A 23 -26.07 2.00 -15.04
C ILE A 23 -24.78 1.18 -14.84
N LEU A 24 -24.29 0.53 -15.91
CA LEU A 24 -23.07 -0.27 -15.85
C LEU A 24 -21.85 0.59 -15.52
N ALA A 25 -21.72 1.77 -16.13
CA ALA A 25 -20.62 2.69 -15.90
C ALA A 25 -20.59 3.20 -14.45
N ALA A 26 -21.75 3.46 -13.84
CA ALA A 26 -21.85 3.92 -12.46
C ALA A 26 -21.26 2.91 -11.45
N VAL A 27 -21.34 1.61 -11.74
CA VAL A 27 -20.77 0.55 -10.87
C VAL A 27 -19.34 0.19 -11.30
N ALA A 28 -19.07 0.12 -12.60
CA ALA A 28 -17.78 -0.32 -13.13
C ALA A 28 -16.66 0.70 -12.93
N LEU A 29 -16.95 2.01 -13.06
CA LEU A 29 -15.92 3.05 -12.95
C LEU A 29 -15.30 3.12 -11.55
N PRO A 30 -16.08 3.18 -10.44
CA PRO A 30 -15.50 3.17 -9.09
C PRO A 30 -14.67 1.91 -8.82
N ALA A 31 -15.17 0.73 -9.21
CA ALA A 31 -14.45 -0.52 -9.02
C ALA A 31 -13.12 -0.57 -9.79
N TYR A 32 -13.09 -0.04 -11.02
CA TYR A 32 -11.87 0.04 -11.81
C TYR A 32 -10.86 1.02 -11.21
N GLN A 33 -11.32 2.16 -10.69
CA GLN A 33 -10.48 3.12 -9.96
C GLN A 33 -9.85 2.46 -8.73
N ASP A 34 -10.62 1.70 -7.96
CA ASP A 34 -10.10 0.99 -6.79
C ASP A 34 -9.06 -0.08 -7.15
N TYR A 35 -9.27 -0.80 -8.25
CA TYR A 35 -8.31 -1.80 -8.73
C TYR A 35 -6.99 -1.15 -9.18
N THR A 36 -7.07 -0.06 -9.93
CA THR A 36 -5.87 0.68 -10.39
C THR A 36 -5.11 1.31 -9.21
N ALA A 37 -5.83 1.81 -8.20
CA ALA A 37 -5.21 2.32 -6.97
C ALA A 37 -4.43 1.23 -6.23
N ARG A 38 -5.03 0.06 -6.03
CA ARG A 38 -4.38 -1.11 -5.41
C ARG A 38 -3.13 -1.56 -6.17
N ALA A 39 -3.18 -1.56 -7.51
CA ALA A 39 -2.04 -1.89 -8.35
C ALA A 39 -0.86 -0.93 -8.11
N LYS A 40 -1.13 0.39 -8.10
CA LYS A 40 -0.12 1.41 -7.79
C LYS A 40 0.43 1.26 -6.37
N ILE A 41 -0.43 1.03 -5.38
CA ILE A 41 -0.03 0.87 -3.97
C ILE A 41 0.85 -0.36 -3.77
N SER A 42 0.77 -1.37 -4.65
CA SER A 42 1.68 -2.51 -4.61
C SER A 42 3.14 -2.09 -4.86
N GLU A 43 3.38 -0.98 -5.56
CA GLU A 43 4.72 -0.38 -5.69
C GLU A 43 5.26 0.13 -4.35
N ALA A 44 4.39 0.60 -3.44
CA ALA A 44 4.79 1.01 -2.09
C ALA A 44 5.31 -0.16 -1.26
N ILE A 45 4.77 -1.37 -1.47
CA ILE A 45 5.30 -2.61 -0.85
C ILE A 45 6.69 -2.93 -1.39
N VAL A 46 6.91 -2.76 -2.69
CA VAL A 46 8.22 -2.97 -3.32
C VAL A 46 9.23 -1.93 -2.82
N ALA A 47 8.83 -0.66 -2.70
CA ALA A 47 9.67 0.40 -2.15
C ALA A 47 10.10 0.09 -0.69
N ALA A 48 9.24 -0.56 0.08
CA ALA A 48 9.56 -1.00 1.45
C ALA A 48 10.58 -2.16 1.50
N SER A 49 10.89 -2.85 0.40
CA SER A 49 11.81 -4.00 0.41
C SER A 49 13.24 -3.61 0.82
N SER A 50 13.74 -2.47 0.33
CA SER A 50 15.07 -1.95 0.66
C SER A 50 15.24 -1.65 2.17
N PRO A 51 14.37 -0.82 2.79
CA PRO A 51 14.47 -0.57 4.23
C PRO A 51 14.20 -1.82 5.09
N LYS A 52 13.38 -2.77 4.63
CA LYS A 52 13.22 -4.07 5.32
C LYS A 52 14.53 -4.86 5.38
N SER A 53 15.25 -4.93 4.27
CA SER A 53 16.56 -5.59 4.22
C SER A 53 17.56 -4.90 5.14
N LEU A 54 17.60 -3.56 5.11
CA LEU A 54 18.45 -2.76 5.99
C LEU A 54 18.18 -3.06 7.48
N VAL A 55 16.91 -3.01 7.91
CA VAL A 55 16.51 -3.32 9.28
C VAL A 55 16.88 -4.77 9.65
N SER A 56 16.70 -5.71 8.73
CA SER A 56 16.99 -7.13 8.97
C SER A 56 18.48 -7.42 9.11
N GLU A 57 19.33 -6.76 8.32
CA GLU A 57 20.78 -6.87 8.44
C GLU A 57 21.30 -6.20 9.71
N ALA A 58 20.77 -5.01 10.03
CA ALA A 58 21.13 -4.27 11.23
C ALA A 58 20.75 -5.03 12.51
N PHE A 59 19.57 -5.66 12.53
CA PHE A 59 19.15 -6.51 13.62
C PHE A 59 20.04 -7.75 13.81
N GLN A 60 20.49 -8.38 12.72
CA GLN A 60 21.41 -9.51 12.81
C GLN A 60 22.79 -9.11 13.33
N SER A 61 23.20 -7.86 13.07
CA SER A 61 24.51 -7.34 13.47
C SER A 61 24.56 -6.97 14.95
N ASP A 62 23.55 -6.27 15.47
CA ASP A 62 23.57 -5.73 16.84
C ASP A 62 22.16 -5.64 17.47
N SER A 63 21.25 -6.55 17.09
CA SER A 63 19.87 -6.61 17.58
C SER A 63 19.19 -5.22 17.50
N LEU A 64 18.54 -4.78 18.58
CA LEU A 64 17.82 -3.50 18.60
C LEU A 64 18.74 -2.28 18.41
N ALA A 65 19.98 -2.32 18.92
CA ALA A 65 20.93 -1.21 18.77
C ALA A 65 21.33 -1.01 17.30
N GLY A 66 21.48 -2.11 16.57
CA GLY A 66 21.68 -2.09 15.12
C GLY A 66 20.49 -1.45 14.40
N ILE A 67 19.25 -1.84 14.73
CA ILE A 67 18.05 -1.23 14.16
C ILE A 67 18.03 0.29 14.44
N THR A 68 18.30 0.72 15.67
CA THR A 68 18.30 2.14 16.03
C THR A 68 19.33 2.93 15.21
N ALA A 69 20.54 2.41 15.04
CA ALA A 69 21.59 3.05 14.24
C ALA A 69 21.18 3.14 12.76
N ALA A 70 20.71 2.04 12.18
CA ALA A 70 20.28 1.99 10.78
C ALA A 70 19.08 2.89 10.50
N ALA A 71 18.09 2.92 11.40
CA ALA A 71 16.93 3.81 11.31
C ALA A 71 17.34 5.28 11.37
N THR A 72 18.27 5.63 12.27
CA THR A 72 18.79 6.99 12.40
C THR A 72 19.49 7.45 11.12
N GLU A 73 20.36 6.61 10.54
CA GLU A 73 21.03 6.93 9.28
C GLU A 73 20.06 7.02 8.11
N TYR A 74 19.13 6.07 7.99
CA TYR A 74 18.14 6.05 6.91
C TYR A 74 17.23 7.27 6.95
N ASN A 75 16.76 7.67 8.13
CA ASN A 75 15.88 8.83 8.30
C ASN A 75 16.60 10.16 8.06
N ALA A 76 17.92 10.22 8.23
CA ALA A 76 18.71 11.42 7.95
C ALA A 76 18.88 11.70 6.44
N ARG A 77 18.61 10.71 5.57
CA ARG A 77 18.65 10.87 4.12
C ARG A 77 17.58 11.86 3.65
N ALA A 78 17.87 12.58 2.57
CA ALA A 78 16.91 13.53 2.03
C ALA A 78 15.66 12.80 1.55
N GLN A 79 14.48 13.41 1.72
CA GLN A 79 13.21 12.84 1.26
C GLN A 79 13.24 12.50 -0.25
N ALA A 80 13.94 13.31 -1.04
CA ALA A 80 14.13 13.10 -2.48
C ALA A 80 14.81 11.76 -2.83
N GLU A 81 15.55 11.16 -1.89
CA GLU A 81 16.23 9.86 -2.04
C GLU A 81 15.35 8.68 -1.62
N LYS A 82 14.22 8.96 -0.96
CA LYS A 82 13.27 7.97 -0.41
C LYS A 82 11.93 7.95 -1.15
N GLN A 83 11.62 9.02 -1.88
CA GLN A 83 10.38 9.16 -2.63
C GLN A 83 10.40 8.42 -3.97
N SER A 84 9.22 8.11 -4.48
CA SER A 84 8.96 7.61 -5.82
C SER A 84 7.69 8.26 -6.37
N LYS A 85 7.19 7.80 -7.52
CA LYS A 85 5.93 8.34 -8.06
C LYS A 85 4.71 8.07 -7.17
N VAL A 86 4.75 7.00 -6.36
CA VAL A 86 3.62 6.58 -5.51
C VAL A 86 3.95 6.74 -4.01
N VAL A 87 5.22 6.89 -3.66
CA VAL A 87 5.70 7.04 -2.28
C VAL A 87 6.22 8.45 -2.06
N ASN A 88 5.68 9.15 -1.06
CA ASN A 88 6.12 10.49 -0.65
C ASN A 88 7.36 10.42 0.23
N ASP A 89 7.34 9.54 1.24
CA ASP A 89 8.45 9.36 2.17
C ASP A 89 8.40 7.96 2.78
N ILE A 90 9.56 7.51 3.28
CA ILE A 90 9.71 6.32 4.10
C ILE A 90 10.46 6.70 5.37
N GLN A 91 9.93 6.28 6.52
CA GLN A 91 10.55 6.51 7.81
C GLN A 91 10.63 5.20 8.58
N ILE A 92 11.69 5.03 9.37
CA ILE A 92 11.89 3.85 10.21
C ILE A 92 11.87 4.32 11.66
N ASP A 93 11.00 3.74 12.49
CA ASP A 93 10.98 4.02 13.92
C ASP A 93 12.30 3.56 14.57
N THR A 94 12.98 4.48 15.26
CA THR A 94 14.31 4.24 15.84
C THR A 94 14.28 3.34 17.08
N THR A 95 13.12 3.11 17.67
CA THR A 95 12.93 2.30 18.88
C THR A 95 12.65 0.86 18.54
N ASN A 96 11.86 0.59 17.49
CA ASN A 96 11.33 -0.75 17.22
C ASN A 96 11.47 -1.20 15.75
N GLY A 97 11.98 -0.35 14.86
CA GLY A 97 12.22 -0.69 13.46
C GLY A 97 10.96 -0.75 12.60
N VAL A 98 9.80 -0.27 13.09
CA VAL A 98 8.58 -0.17 12.29
C VAL A 98 8.82 0.79 11.13
N ILE A 99 8.64 0.30 9.91
CA ILE A 99 8.78 1.09 8.69
C ILE A 99 7.42 1.68 8.34
N THR A 100 7.34 2.99 8.23
CA THR A 100 6.16 3.72 7.77
C THR A 100 6.42 4.23 6.35
N VAL A 101 5.60 3.78 5.41
CA VAL A 101 5.59 4.25 4.03
C VAL A 101 4.41 5.19 3.85
N THR A 102 4.68 6.44 3.51
CA THR A 102 3.66 7.45 3.25
C THR A 102 3.42 7.53 1.75
N LEU A 103 2.17 7.36 1.33
CA LEU A 103 1.79 7.48 -0.07
C LEU A 103 1.83 8.93 -0.54
N GLU A 104 2.12 9.08 -1.82
CA GLU A 104 2.15 10.37 -2.50
C GLU A 104 0.74 10.96 -2.70
N SER A 105 0.69 12.26 -2.94
CA SER A 105 -0.53 13.02 -3.22
C SER A 105 -1.31 12.49 -4.42
N ALA A 106 -2.63 12.73 -4.41
CA ALA A 106 -3.55 12.25 -5.44
C ALA A 106 -3.14 12.71 -6.85
N THR A 107 -2.62 13.93 -6.98
CA THR A 107 -2.24 14.53 -8.26
C THR A 107 -0.99 13.91 -8.87
N GLN A 108 0.02 13.59 -8.04
CA GLN A 108 1.29 13.04 -8.50
C GLN A 108 1.22 11.53 -8.75
N ALA A 109 0.57 10.80 -7.85
CA ALA A 109 0.43 9.35 -7.95
C ALA A 109 -0.80 8.91 -8.78
N GLY A 110 -1.76 9.80 -8.99
CA GLY A 110 -3.07 9.45 -9.57
C GLY A 110 -3.83 8.46 -8.69
N LEU A 111 -3.80 8.69 -7.38
CA LEU A 111 -4.52 7.90 -6.37
C LEU A 111 -5.87 8.54 -6.04
N PRO A 112 -6.85 7.75 -5.58
CA PRO A 112 -8.05 8.27 -4.94
C PRO A 112 -7.72 9.22 -3.78
N THR A 113 -8.54 10.24 -3.56
CA THR A 113 -8.29 11.28 -2.55
C THR A 113 -8.27 10.75 -1.12
N ASP A 114 -8.96 9.64 -0.85
CA ASP A 114 -8.98 8.94 0.44
C ASP A 114 -7.82 7.95 0.61
N ALA A 115 -7.01 7.71 -0.43
CA ALA A 115 -5.77 6.93 -0.35
C ALA A 115 -4.51 7.81 -0.36
N ALA A 116 -4.58 9.01 -0.96
CA ALA A 116 -3.45 9.92 -1.05
C ALA A 116 -2.95 10.39 0.32
N GLY A 117 -1.64 10.45 0.53
CA GLY A 117 -1.05 10.89 1.80
C GLY A 117 -1.23 9.93 2.98
N THR A 118 -1.93 8.81 2.79
CA THR A 118 -2.11 7.79 3.83
C THR A 118 -0.89 6.89 3.96
N THR A 119 -0.84 6.11 5.03
CA THR A 119 0.34 5.31 5.37
C THR A 119 0.08 3.80 5.32
N LEU A 120 1.09 3.06 4.92
CA LEU A 120 1.25 1.63 5.18
C LEU A 120 2.38 1.44 6.19
N THR A 121 2.20 0.51 7.11
CA THR A 121 3.22 0.21 8.12
C THR A 121 3.72 -1.22 7.97
N PHE A 122 5.01 -1.42 8.18
CA PHE A 122 5.64 -2.73 8.21
C PHE A 122 6.35 -2.89 9.55
N THR A 123 5.82 -3.78 10.38
CA THR A 123 6.35 -4.05 11.71
C THR A 123 7.25 -5.28 11.66
N PRO A 124 8.55 -5.17 11.99
CA PRO A 124 9.38 -6.36 12.18
C PRO A 124 8.86 -7.13 13.40
N ASN A 125 8.87 -8.45 13.32
CA ASN A 125 8.50 -9.36 14.40
C ASN A 125 9.61 -10.39 14.58
N VAL A 126 10.00 -10.63 15.83
CA VAL A 126 10.93 -11.68 16.21
C VAL A 126 10.19 -12.58 17.20
N GLN A 127 10.00 -13.85 16.84
CA GLN A 127 9.23 -14.81 17.64
C GLN A 127 7.80 -14.32 17.98
N GLY A 128 7.14 -13.63 17.03
CA GLY A 128 5.76 -13.15 17.19
C GLY A 128 5.59 -11.90 18.06
N ALA A 129 6.67 -11.18 18.37
CA ALA A 129 6.62 -9.90 19.06
C ALA A 129 7.46 -8.83 18.35
N VAL A 130 7.12 -7.57 18.56
CA VAL A 130 7.95 -6.45 18.11
C VAL A 130 9.34 -6.55 18.77
N PRO A 131 10.45 -6.38 18.01
CA PRO A 131 11.80 -6.48 18.54
C PRO A 131 12.01 -5.67 19.82
N ALA A 132 12.59 -6.33 20.82
CA ALA A 132 13.00 -5.73 22.07
C ALA A 132 14.49 -6.02 22.34
N ALA A 133 15.09 -5.32 23.29
CA ALA A 133 16.49 -5.55 23.65
C ALA A 133 16.73 -7.02 24.03
N GLY A 134 17.76 -7.63 23.44
CA GLY A 134 18.09 -9.04 23.66
C GLY A 134 17.25 -10.04 22.84
N ALA A 135 16.33 -9.57 21.98
CA ALA A 135 15.66 -10.44 21.03
C ALA A 135 16.66 -11.06 20.05
N SER A 136 16.48 -12.35 19.75
CA SER A 136 17.28 -13.10 18.78
C SER A 136 16.39 -14.06 17.99
N GLY A 137 16.71 -14.23 16.71
CA GLY A 137 15.93 -15.06 15.79
C GLY A 137 15.75 -14.42 14.43
N ALA A 138 14.97 -15.06 13.58
CA ALA A 138 14.59 -14.52 12.28
C ALA A 138 13.53 -13.42 12.44
N ILE A 139 13.52 -12.48 11.48
CA ILE A 139 12.50 -11.43 11.39
C ILE A 139 11.40 -11.88 10.45
N ASP A 140 10.17 -11.87 10.94
CA ASP A 140 8.94 -11.86 10.16
C ASP A 140 8.43 -10.43 10.00
N TRP A 141 7.72 -10.13 8.91
CA TRP A 141 7.20 -8.79 8.65
C TRP A 141 5.67 -8.79 8.65
N ALA A 142 5.08 -8.06 9.60
CA ALA A 142 3.66 -7.74 9.59
C ALA A 142 3.43 -6.49 8.75
N CYS A 143 2.45 -6.49 7.85
CA CYS A 143 2.00 -5.28 7.17
C CYS A 143 0.63 -4.86 7.70
N ALA A 144 0.39 -3.56 7.83
CA ALA A 144 -0.91 -3.02 8.18
C ALA A 144 -1.24 -1.73 7.44
N SER A 145 -2.50 -1.65 7.00
CA SER A 145 -3.19 -0.46 6.57
C SER A 145 -3.91 0.15 7.78
N ASP A 146 -5.04 0.82 7.58
CA ASP A 146 -6.04 1.07 8.62
C ASP A 146 -6.54 -0.20 9.34
N THR A 147 -6.24 -1.39 8.78
CA THR A 147 -6.57 -2.71 9.30
C THR A 147 -5.33 -3.61 9.31
N ASN A 148 -5.38 -4.67 10.11
CA ASN A 148 -4.27 -5.61 10.35
C ASN A 148 -4.77 -7.07 10.48
N THR A 149 -5.87 -7.39 9.82
CA THR A 149 -6.54 -8.70 9.92
C THR A 149 -5.64 -9.84 9.46
N THR A 150 -4.85 -9.63 8.42
CA THR A 150 -3.93 -10.62 7.84
C THR A 150 -2.72 -10.84 8.74
N ALA A 151 -2.13 -9.76 9.27
CA ALA A 151 -1.05 -9.86 10.25
C ALA A 151 -1.51 -10.63 11.50
N THR A 152 -2.70 -10.31 12.01
CA THR A 152 -3.30 -10.98 13.17
C THR A 152 -3.55 -12.46 12.89
N ALA A 153 -4.10 -12.80 11.71
CA ALA A 153 -4.33 -14.19 11.30
C ALA A 153 -3.04 -15.00 11.17
N ARG A 154 -1.91 -14.33 10.87
CA ARG A 154 -0.58 -14.93 10.82
C ARG A 154 0.13 -14.98 12.18
N GLY A 155 -0.53 -14.54 13.25
CA GLY A 155 0.05 -14.51 14.60
C GLY A 155 1.14 -13.45 14.78
N LEU A 156 1.14 -12.42 13.93
CA LEU A 156 2.11 -11.33 13.99
C LEU A 156 1.51 -10.11 14.70
N VAL A 157 2.34 -9.41 15.46
CA VAL A 157 1.96 -8.18 16.15
C VAL A 157 2.23 -6.99 15.22
N VAL A 158 1.29 -6.06 15.18
CA VAL A 158 1.47 -4.76 14.53
C VAL A 158 1.77 -3.73 15.61
N GLY A 159 2.77 -2.88 15.37
CA GLY A 159 3.06 -1.74 16.20
C GLY A 159 1.99 -0.66 16.01
N ALA A 160 2.32 0.42 15.32
CA ALA A 160 1.32 1.39 14.86
C ALA A 160 0.67 0.88 13.57
N ALA A 161 -0.67 0.91 13.50
CA ALA A 161 -1.37 0.67 12.24
C ALA A 161 -1.15 1.83 11.26
N GLY A 162 -1.28 1.54 9.96
CA GLY A 162 -1.31 2.57 8.93
C GLY A 162 -2.65 3.31 8.90
N THR A 163 -2.82 4.16 7.90
CA THR A 163 -4.07 4.92 7.67
C THR A 163 -4.68 4.68 6.30
N LEU A 164 -4.03 3.89 5.44
CA LEU A 164 -4.56 3.55 4.13
C LEU A 164 -5.86 2.75 4.27
N PRO A 165 -6.96 3.11 3.58
CA PRO A 165 -8.16 2.29 3.60
C PRO A 165 -7.95 0.86 3.08
N ALA A 166 -8.43 -0.14 3.82
CA ALA A 166 -8.25 -1.57 3.51
C ALA A 166 -8.71 -1.97 2.09
N LYS A 167 -9.70 -1.26 1.54
CA LYS A 167 -10.19 -1.45 0.16
C LYS A 167 -9.13 -1.16 -0.91
N TYR A 168 -8.10 -0.39 -0.57
CA TYR A 168 -6.95 -0.10 -1.44
C TYR A 168 -5.71 -0.92 -1.08
N ALA A 169 -5.60 -1.36 0.18
CA ALA A 169 -4.48 -2.15 0.65
C ALA A 169 -4.40 -3.53 -0.05
N PRO A 170 -3.20 -3.96 -0.51
CA PRO A 170 -2.94 -5.33 -0.93
C PRO A 170 -3.28 -6.32 0.18
N SER A 171 -3.57 -7.59 -0.18
CA SER A 171 -4.09 -8.58 0.77
C SER A 171 -3.22 -8.74 2.02
N GLU A 172 -1.90 -8.75 1.86
CA GLU A 172 -0.94 -8.88 2.97
C GLU A 172 -0.98 -7.74 3.99
N CYS A 173 -1.56 -6.60 3.62
CA CYS A 173 -1.59 -5.38 4.43
C CYS A 173 -2.99 -5.06 4.96
N ARG A 174 -3.99 -5.92 4.73
CA ARG A 174 -5.32 -5.78 5.31
C ARG A 174 -5.39 -6.41 6.69
#